data_AF-A0A381ZWR5-F1
#
_entry.id   AF-A0A381ZWR5-F1
#
_cell.length_a   1.000
_cell.length_b   1.000
_cell.length_c   1.000
_cell.angle_alpha   90.00
_cell.angle_beta   90.00
_cell.angle_gamma   90.00
#
_symmetry.space_group_name_H-M   'P 1'
#
loop_
_entity.id
_entity.type
_entity.pdbx_description
1 polymer ?
#
loop_
_entity_poly.entity_id
_entity_poly.type
_entity_poly.pdbx_seq_one_letter_code
_entity_poly.pdbx_strand_id
1 'polypeptide(L)'
;MGLLDFDLFDLVGLGDASGLELLFGASALVGGILFVLYFFLLMIGGIATDVFDGLFGIDVDLGADASFKALTFQGIMAFMMFFGLAGLYVLKTPNGNASIAVLVGALTGTASMYATGKLFSLFVSLQADGTTETSDAIGSKGQTYLKIPHGGVGQVTVEVNGVQRTYNAKSHDDAEIDTGDFIEVVGMMGNILVVKRA
;
A
#
# COMPACT_ATOMS: atom_id res chain seq x y z
N MET A 1 -49.52 -12.00 12.83
CA MET A 1 -48.70 -10.97 13.50
C MET A 1 -47.26 -11.14 13.01
N GLY A 2 -47.00 -10.75 11.76
CA GLY A 2 -45.66 -10.73 11.16
C GLY A 2 -45.26 -9.27 11.06
N LEU A 3 -44.52 -8.78 12.05
CA LEU A 3 -44.20 -7.36 12.25
C LEU A 3 -42.87 -6.98 11.59
N LEU A 4 -42.47 -7.70 10.53
CA LEU A 4 -41.25 -7.49 9.74
C LEU A 4 -41.51 -7.66 8.24
N ASP A 5 -42.72 -7.30 7.78
CA ASP A 5 -43.03 -7.12 6.35
C ASP A 5 -42.96 -5.63 5.99
N PHE A 6 -42.05 -4.90 6.65
CA PHE A 6 -41.58 -3.64 6.09
C PHE A 6 -40.69 -4.03 4.92
N ASP A 7 -41.29 -4.10 3.73
CA ASP A 7 -40.58 -4.30 2.47
C ASP A 7 -39.37 -3.37 2.44
N LEU A 8 -38.20 -3.95 2.68
CA LEU A 8 -36.91 -3.26 2.64
C LEU A 8 -36.76 -2.52 1.30
N PHE A 9 -37.39 -3.05 0.25
CA PHE A 9 -37.52 -2.47 -1.07
C PHE A 9 -38.32 -1.17 -1.10
N ASP A 10 -39.41 -1.04 -0.34
CA ASP A 10 -40.20 0.19 -0.22
C ASP A 10 -39.48 1.25 0.62
N LEU A 11 -38.77 0.83 1.69
CA LEU A 11 -37.94 1.73 2.52
C LEU A 11 -36.76 2.33 1.74
N VAL A 12 -36.22 1.60 0.76
CA VAL A 12 -35.15 2.05 -0.14
C VAL A 12 -35.70 2.79 -1.38
N GLY A 13 -37.03 2.87 -1.53
CA GLY A 13 -37.71 3.59 -2.62
C GLY A 13 -37.67 2.87 -3.97
N LEU A 14 -37.71 1.54 -3.96
CA LEU A 14 -37.57 0.66 -5.14
C LEU A 14 -38.83 -0.19 -5.43
N GLY A 15 -39.99 0.16 -4.85
CA GLY A 15 -41.25 -0.59 -5.03
C GLY A 15 -41.77 -0.69 -6.48
N ASP A 16 -41.31 0.17 -7.40
CA ASP A 16 -41.64 0.19 -8.84
C ASP A 16 -40.38 0.19 -9.74
N ALA A 17 -39.24 -0.26 -9.20
CA ALA A 17 -37.95 -0.17 -9.89
C ALA A 17 -37.82 -1.21 -11.02
N SER A 18 -37.25 -0.80 -12.16
CA SER A 18 -36.90 -1.76 -13.21
C SER A 18 -35.86 -2.77 -12.72
N GLY A 19 -35.88 -4.01 -13.23
CA GLY A 19 -34.93 -5.05 -12.79
C GLY A 19 -33.45 -4.65 -12.91
N LEU A 20 -33.14 -3.72 -13.82
CA LEU A 20 -31.80 -3.15 -13.98
C LEU A 20 -31.43 -2.17 -12.85
N GLU A 21 -32.39 -1.35 -12.40
CA GLU A 21 -32.21 -0.46 -11.25
C GLU A 21 -32.00 -1.25 -9.97
N LEU A 22 -32.73 -2.36 -9.81
CA LEU A 22 -32.57 -3.24 -8.67
C LEU A 22 -31.19 -3.91 -8.66
N LEU A 23 -30.68 -4.32 -9.83
CA LEU A 23 -29.32 -4.85 -9.97
C LEU A 23 -28.27 -3.81 -9.58
N PHE A 24 -28.36 -2.60 -10.14
CA PHE A 24 -27.41 -1.53 -9.82
C PHE A 24 -27.51 -1.10 -8.35
N GLY A 25 -28.72 -0.92 -7.83
CA GLY A 25 -28.96 -0.58 -6.43
C GLY A 25 -28.44 -1.66 -5.47
N ALA A 26 -28.72 -2.93 -5.74
CA ALA A 26 -28.20 -4.04 -4.94
C ALA A 26 -26.67 -4.10 -4.97
N SER A 27 -26.04 -3.94 -6.15
CA SER A 27 -24.58 -3.92 -6.25
C SER A 27 -23.96 -2.74 -5.49
N ALA A 28 -24.55 -1.55 -5.59
CA ALA A 28 -24.11 -0.36 -4.84
C ALA A 28 -24.24 -0.57 -3.33
N LEU A 29 -25.35 -1.15 -2.89
CA LEU A 29 -25.64 -1.39 -1.47
C LEU A 29 -24.69 -2.44 -0.89
N VAL A 30 -24.53 -3.59 -1.55
CA VAL A 30 -23.62 -4.65 -1.08
C VAL A 30 -22.18 -4.14 -1.10
N GLY A 31 -21.74 -3.52 -2.19
CA GLY A 31 -20.39 -2.97 -2.31
C GLY A 31 -20.12 -1.87 -1.26
N GLY A 32 -21.10 -0.98 -1.05
CA GLY A 32 -21.01 0.10 -0.08
C GLY A 32 -20.98 -0.38 1.37
N ILE A 33 -21.83 -1.34 1.75
CA ILE A 33 -21.81 -1.93 3.11
C ILE A 33 -20.46 -2.59 3.37
N LEU A 34 -19.99 -3.42 2.44
CA LEU A 34 -18.70 -4.09 2.59
C LEU A 34 -17.54 -3.08 2.66
N PHE A 35 -17.59 -2.02 1.86
CA PHE A 35 -16.58 -0.95 1.87
C PHE A 35 -16.57 -0.17 3.19
N VAL A 36 -17.74 0.17 3.74
CA VAL A 36 -17.84 0.86 5.03
C VAL A 36 -17.37 -0.04 6.17
N LEU A 37 -17.79 -1.31 6.20
CA LEU A 37 -17.30 -2.27 7.19
C LEU A 37 -15.79 -2.42 7.11
N TYR A 38 -15.24 -2.56 5.90
CA TYR A 38 -13.81 -2.62 5.65
C TYR A 38 -13.10 -1.37 6.20
N PHE A 39 -13.62 -0.18 5.92
CA PHE A 39 -13.05 1.09 6.41
C PHE A 39 -13.01 1.15 7.94
N PHE A 40 -14.08 0.76 8.62
CA PHE A 40 -14.13 0.74 10.08
C PHE A 40 -13.19 -0.31 10.70
N LEU A 41 -13.10 -1.51 10.09
CA LEU A 41 -12.16 -2.54 10.52
C LEU A 41 -10.72 -2.04 10.41
N LEU A 42 -10.38 -1.38 9.30
CA LEU A 42 -9.05 -0.82 9.06
C LEU A 42 -8.71 0.30 10.04
N MET A 43 -9.68 1.16 10.38
CA MET A 43 -9.49 2.25 11.35
C MET A 43 -9.21 1.74 12.78
N ILE A 44 -9.77 0.58 13.16
CA ILE A 44 -9.57 0.00 14.50
C ILE A 44 -8.23 -0.73 14.61
N GLY A 45 -7.53 -0.99 13.50
CA GLY A 45 -6.11 -1.36 13.42
C GLY A 45 -5.73 -2.77 13.94
N GLY A 46 -6.39 -3.28 14.99
CA GLY A 46 -6.08 -4.57 15.62
C GLY A 46 -7.03 -5.72 15.25
N ILE A 47 -8.23 -5.42 14.75
CA ILE A 47 -9.22 -6.44 14.34
C ILE A 47 -9.18 -6.75 12.84
N ALA A 48 -8.60 -5.87 12.02
CA ALA A 48 -8.46 -6.12 10.60
C ALA A 48 -7.60 -7.37 10.35
N THR A 49 -6.48 -7.55 11.05
CA THR A 49 -5.62 -8.71 10.81
C THR A 49 -6.31 -10.04 11.12
N ASP A 50 -6.98 -10.16 12.28
CA ASP A 50 -7.69 -11.39 12.70
C ASP A 50 -8.96 -11.69 11.88
N VAL A 51 -9.72 -10.66 11.48
CA VAL A 51 -10.94 -10.86 10.67
C VAL A 51 -10.58 -11.23 9.23
N PHE A 52 -9.48 -10.71 8.69
CA PHE A 52 -9.04 -11.01 7.33
C PHE A 52 -8.45 -12.42 7.21
N ASP A 53 -7.73 -12.87 8.23
CA ASP A 53 -7.23 -14.24 8.34
C ASP A 53 -8.42 -15.23 8.50
N GLY A 54 -9.33 -14.97 9.44
CA GLY A 54 -10.42 -15.90 9.78
C GLY A 54 -11.63 -15.94 8.84
N LEU A 55 -11.99 -14.83 8.18
CA LEU A 55 -13.22 -14.74 7.36
C LEU A 55 -12.94 -14.82 5.85
N PHE A 56 -11.74 -14.40 5.41
CA PHE A 56 -11.41 -14.25 3.99
C PHE A 56 -10.21 -15.09 3.55
N GLY A 57 -9.54 -15.81 4.46
CA GLY A 57 -8.37 -16.64 4.15
C GLY A 57 -7.21 -15.85 3.55
N ILE A 58 -7.14 -14.55 3.88
CA ILE A 58 -6.05 -13.67 3.47
C ILE A 58 -5.04 -13.72 4.61
N ASP A 59 -4.09 -14.65 4.50
CA ASP A 59 -2.92 -14.72 5.35
C ASP A 59 -2.16 -13.39 5.20
N VAL A 60 -2.27 -12.50 6.19
CA VAL A 60 -1.54 -11.21 6.21
C VAL A 60 -0.14 -11.45 6.77
N ASP A 61 0.53 -12.49 6.29
CA ASP A 61 1.98 -12.54 6.37
C ASP A 61 2.51 -11.49 5.38
N LEU A 62 3.49 -10.69 5.79
CA LEU A 62 4.03 -9.52 5.07
C LEU A 62 4.79 -9.88 3.77
N GLY A 63 4.32 -10.89 3.03
CA GLY A 63 4.77 -11.24 1.69
C GLY A 63 4.00 -10.50 0.61
N ALA A 64 4.64 -10.32 -0.55
CA ALA A 64 4.05 -9.66 -1.72
C ALA A 64 2.67 -10.25 -2.09
N ASP A 65 2.45 -11.55 -1.90
CA ASP A 65 1.23 -12.26 -2.28
C ASP A 65 -0.02 -11.84 -1.47
N ALA A 66 0.15 -11.53 -0.17
CA ALA A 66 -0.92 -11.06 0.70
C ALA A 66 -1.39 -9.65 0.33
N SER A 67 -0.42 -8.78 -0.02
CA SER A 67 -0.70 -7.42 -0.46
C SER A 67 -1.44 -7.39 -1.80
N PHE A 68 -1.15 -8.30 -2.74
CA PHE A 68 -1.91 -8.45 -3.98
C PHE A 68 -3.35 -8.95 -3.73
N LYS A 69 -3.55 -9.94 -2.84
CA LYS A 69 -4.89 -10.43 -2.52
C LYS A 69 -5.76 -9.38 -1.83
N ALA A 70 -5.21 -8.65 -0.85
CA ALA A 70 -5.92 -7.56 -0.19
C ALA A 70 -6.32 -6.44 -1.17
N LEU A 71 -5.42 -6.10 -2.10
CA LEU A 71 -5.69 -5.13 -3.18
C LEU A 71 -6.85 -5.57 -4.08
N THR A 72 -6.89 -6.85 -4.46
CA THR A 72 -7.95 -7.38 -5.32
C THR A 72 -9.31 -7.35 -4.65
N PHE A 73 -9.39 -7.69 -3.35
CA PHE A 73 -10.65 -7.67 -2.61
C PHE A 73 -11.19 -6.25 -2.42
N GLN A 74 -10.33 -5.31 -2.02
CA GLN A 74 -10.69 -3.89 -1.90
C GLN A 74 -11.13 -3.30 -3.25
N GLY A 75 -10.42 -3.67 -4.31
CA GLY A 75 -10.75 -3.28 -5.69
C GLY A 75 -12.12 -3.81 -6.14
N ILE A 76 -12.49 -5.05 -5.80
CA ILE A 76 -13.79 -5.63 -6.15
C ILE A 76 -14.94 -4.96 -5.38
N MET A 77 -14.76 -4.67 -4.09
CA MET A 77 -15.77 -3.95 -3.30
C MET A 77 -16.00 -2.53 -3.85
N ALA A 78 -14.92 -1.80 -4.15
CA ALA A 78 -14.97 -0.49 -4.76
C ALA A 78 -15.59 -0.54 -6.17
N PHE A 79 -15.25 -1.55 -6.98
CA PHE A 79 -15.86 -1.78 -8.29
C PHE A 79 -17.37 -1.90 -8.14
N MET A 80 -17.84 -2.79 -7.26
CA MET A 80 -19.27 -3.09 -7.12
C MET A 80 -20.07 -1.88 -6.62
N MET A 81 -19.50 -1.12 -5.69
CA MET A 81 -20.07 0.13 -5.20
C MET A 81 -20.21 1.17 -6.31
N PHE A 82 -19.13 1.50 -7.00
CA PHE A 82 -19.11 2.58 -7.99
C PHE A 82 -19.79 2.18 -9.31
N PHE A 83 -19.74 0.90 -9.69
CA PHE A 83 -20.54 0.33 -10.78
C PHE A 83 -22.03 0.54 -10.54
N GLY A 84 -22.51 0.17 -9.35
CA GLY A 84 -23.91 0.30 -8.97
C GLY A 84 -24.37 1.76 -8.90
N LEU A 85 -23.60 2.64 -8.25
CA LEU A 85 -23.95 4.05 -8.13
C LEU A 85 -23.97 4.77 -9.49
N ALA A 86 -22.95 4.55 -10.32
CA ALA A 86 -22.86 5.19 -11.63
C ALA A 86 -23.92 4.65 -12.61
N GLY A 87 -24.16 3.33 -12.61
CA GLY A 87 -25.22 2.72 -13.41
C GLY A 87 -26.61 3.24 -13.02
N LEU A 88 -26.90 3.30 -11.72
CA LEU A 88 -28.17 3.81 -11.21
C LEU A 88 -28.36 5.31 -11.51
N TYR A 89 -27.30 6.10 -11.42
CA TYR A 89 -27.32 7.52 -11.74
C TYR A 89 -27.70 7.77 -13.21
N VAL A 90 -27.13 6.99 -14.13
CA VAL A 90 -27.44 7.10 -15.56
C VAL A 90 -28.87 6.66 -15.87
N LEU A 91 -29.36 5.59 -15.22
CA LEU A 91 -30.76 5.15 -15.39
C LEU A 91 -31.79 6.16 -14.90
N LYS A 92 -31.51 6.86 -13.79
CA LYS A 92 -32.42 7.89 -13.24
C LYS A 92 -32.40 9.20 -14.02
N THR A 93 -31.53 9.34 -15.01
CA THR A 93 -31.49 10.52 -15.89
C THR A 93 -32.64 10.47 -16.91
N PRO A 94 -33.29 11.59 -17.27
CA PRO A 94 -34.45 11.61 -18.17
C PRO A 94 -34.26 10.95 -19.55
N ASN A 95 -33.01 10.82 -20.03
CA ASN A 95 -32.64 10.16 -21.28
C ASN A 95 -31.77 8.90 -21.05
N GLY A 96 -31.88 8.28 -19.87
CA GLY A 96 -31.09 7.14 -19.46
C GLY A 96 -31.37 5.91 -20.31
N ASN A 97 -30.38 5.46 -21.09
CA ASN A 97 -30.46 4.19 -21.81
C ASN A 97 -29.77 3.10 -20.97
N ALA A 98 -30.43 1.94 -20.82
CA ALA A 98 -29.89 0.76 -20.14
C ALA A 98 -28.49 0.37 -20.63
N SER A 99 -28.24 0.42 -21.94
CA SER A 99 -26.93 0.09 -22.51
C SER A 99 -25.86 1.09 -22.10
N ILE A 100 -26.21 2.38 -22.03
CA ILE A 100 -25.29 3.45 -21.61
C ILE A 100 -25.03 3.34 -20.11
N ALA A 101 -26.02 3.00 -19.29
CA ALA A 101 -25.86 2.80 -17.86
C ALA A 101 -24.88 1.67 -17.52
N VAL A 102 -24.98 0.53 -18.22
CA VAL A 102 -24.03 -0.58 -18.04
C VAL A 102 -22.62 -0.18 -18.44
N LEU A 103 -22.45 0.53 -19.56
CA LEU A 103 -21.13 0.98 -20.00
C LEU A 103 -20.50 2.00 -19.04
N VAL A 104 -21.25 3.02 -18.62
CA VAL A 104 -20.76 4.04 -17.68
C VAL A 104 -20.49 3.41 -16.31
N GLY A 105 -21.36 2.51 -15.85
CA GLY A 105 -21.14 1.74 -14.63
C GLY A 105 -19.86 0.92 -14.71
N ALA A 106 -19.65 0.15 -15.77
CA ALA A 106 -18.47 -0.70 -15.96
C ALA A 106 -17.18 0.13 -16.02
N LEU A 107 -17.19 1.25 -16.76
CA LEU A 107 -16.05 2.16 -16.83
C LEU A 107 -15.73 2.78 -15.47
N THR A 108 -16.75 3.24 -14.75
CA THR A 108 -16.57 3.89 -13.44
C THR A 108 -16.10 2.89 -12.39
N GLY A 109 -16.67 1.68 -12.36
CA GLY A 109 -16.23 0.60 -11.47
C GLY A 109 -14.80 0.14 -11.79
N THR A 110 -14.44 0.01 -13.07
CA THR A 110 -13.07 -0.37 -13.45
C THR A 110 -12.07 0.73 -13.08
N ALA A 111 -12.45 2.00 -13.28
CA ALA A 111 -11.64 3.15 -12.87
C ALA A 111 -11.44 3.19 -11.35
N SER A 112 -12.46 2.87 -10.54
CA SER A 112 -12.33 2.83 -9.08
C SER A 112 -11.41 1.70 -8.60
N MET A 113 -11.49 0.52 -9.23
CA MET A 113 -10.56 -0.58 -8.98
C MET A 113 -9.12 -0.19 -9.33
N TYR A 114 -8.90 0.44 -10.50
CA TYR A 114 -7.59 0.91 -10.92
C TYR A 114 -7.04 2.00 -9.97
N ALA A 115 -7.89 2.94 -9.54
CA ALA A 115 -7.53 3.98 -8.59
C ALA A 115 -7.08 3.40 -7.24
N THR A 116 -7.77 2.36 -6.77
CA THR A 116 -7.41 1.63 -5.54
C THR A 116 -6.04 0.97 -5.68
N GLY A 117 -5.77 0.35 -6.83
CA GLY A 117 -4.45 -0.18 -7.19
C GLY A 117 -3.33 0.86 -7.11
N LYS A 118 -3.55 1.99 -7.79
CA LYS A 118 -2.63 3.14 -7.80
C LYS A 118 -2.36 3.70 -6.40
N LEU A 119 -3.38 3.79 -5.55
CA LEU A 119 -3.23 4.28 -4.17
C LEU A 119 -2.32 3.37 -3.35
N PHE A 120 -2.42 2.06 -3.51
CA PHE A 120 -1.52 1.13 -2.82
C PHE A 120 -0.09 1.25 -3.32
N SER A 121 0.12 1.30 -4.65
CA SER A 121 1.46 1.56 -5.20
C SER A 121 2.03 2.88 -4.71
N LEU A 122 1.19 3.91 -4.54
CA LEU A 122 1.61 5.17 -3.93
C LEU A 122 2.06 4.95 -2.48
N PHE A 123 1.28 4.24 -1.66
CA PHE A 123 1.69 3.94 -0.27
C PHE A 123 2.96 3.11 -0.18
N VAL A 124 3.16 2.14 -1.07
CA VAL A 124 4.41 1.38 -1.15
C VAL A 124 5.56 2.29 -1.58
N SER A 125 5.35 3.18 -2.56
CA SER A 125 6.39 4.13 -2.98
C SER A 125 6.73 5.18 -1.91
N LEU A 126 5.79 5.46 -1.00
CA LEU A 126 6.01 6.34 0.14
C LEU A 126 6.66 5.62 1.33
N GLN A 127 6.63 4.29 1.37
CA GLN A 127 7.50 3.54 2.26
C GLN A 127 8.91 3.70 1.72
N ALA A 128 9.75 4.40 2.49
CA ALA A 128 11.16 4.49 2.17
C ALA A 128 11.75 3.08 2.13
N ASP A 129 12.33 2.70 0.99
CA ASP A 129 13.16 1.51 0.89
C ASP A 129 14.28 1.63 1.93
N GLY A 130 14.07 0.98 3.08
CA GLY A 130 15.05 0.93 4.16
C GLY A 130 16.31 0.15 3.75
N THR A 131 16.23 -0.61 2.66
CA THR A 131 17.32 -1.32 1.97
C THR A 131 18.07 -0.37 1.07
N THR A 132 18.84 0.54 1.65
CA THR A 132 19.96 1.14 0.91
C THR A 132 20.96 0.04 0.65
N GLU A 133 21.18 -0.28 -0.63
CA GLU A 133 22.24 -1.20 -1.01
C GLU A 133 23.56 -0.58 -0.55
N THR A 134 24.42 -1.38 0.09
CA THR A 134 25.69 -0.90 0.63
C THR A 134 26.59 -0.29 -0.47
N SER A 135 26.31 -0.58 -1.74
CA SER A 135 26.93 0.02 -2.93
C SER A 135 26.65 1.50 -3.11
N ASP A 136 25.49 1.98 -2.66
CA ASP A 136 25.12 3.40 -2.76
C ASP A 136 25.96 4.28 -1.81
N ALA A 137 26.68 3.67 -0.87
CA ALA A 137 27.59 4.37 0.03
C ALA A 137 28.93 4.76 -0.62
N ILE A 138 29.26 4.25 -1.81
CA ILE A 138 30.53 4.56 -2.50
C ILE A 138 30.53 6.03 -2.92
N GLY A 139 31.54 6.79 -2.47
CA GLY A 139 31.66 8.24 -2.71
C GLY A 139 30.99 9.10 -1.63
N SER A 140 30.25 8.51 -0.68
CA SER A 140 29.71 9.25 0.47
C SER A 140 30.81 9.63 1.46
N LYS A 141 30.61 10.79 2.11
CA LYS A 141 31.43 11.25 3.23
C LYS A 141 30.72 10.95 4.55
N GLY A 142 31.50 10.70 5.58
CA GLY A 142 30.99 10.34 6.89
C GLY A 142 31.99 10.58 8.00
N GLN A 143 31.70 10.01 9.16
CA GLN A 143 32.57 10.05 10.33
C GLN A 143 32.74 8.67 10.93
N THR A 144 33.91 8.43 11.49
CA THR A 144 34.23 7.17 12.15
C THR A 144 33.47 7.09 13.48
N TYR A 145 32.61 6.09 13.62
CA TYR A 145 31.85 5.83 14.86
C TYR A 145 32.68 4.98 15.83
N LEU A 146 33.32 3.94 15.32
CA LEU A 146 34.27 3.11 16.05
C LEU A 146 35.60 3.12 15.32
N LYS A 147 36.65 3.47 16.05
CA LYS A 147 38.05 3.45 15.62
C LYS A 147 38.36 2.24 14.73
N ILE A 148 39.04 2.49 13.62
CA ILE A 148 39.53 1.46 12.69
C ILE A 148 41.01 1.21 13.00
N PRO A 149 41.36 0.10 13.67
CA PRO A 149 42.76 -0.24 13.94
C PRO A 149 43.45 -0.81 12.69
N HIS A 150 44.79 -0.79 12.67
CA HIS A 150 45.60 -1.43 11.63
C HIS A 150 45.14 -2.87 11.37
N GLY A 151 44.84 -3.20 10.10
CA GLY A 151 44.40 -4.51 9.65
C GLY A 151 43.00 -4.95 10.10
N GLY A 152 42.36 -4.21 11.01
CA GLY A 152 41.09 -4.56 11.64
C GLY A 152 39.87 -3.94 10.98
N VAL A 153 38.72 -4.12 11.62
CA VAL A 153 37.42 -3.60 11.19
C VAL A 153 36.91 -2.64 12.26
N GLY A 154 36.56 -1.44 11.86
CA GLY A 154 35.83 -0.48 12.69
C GLY A 154 34.44 -0.23 12.13
N GLN A 155 33.80 0.86 12.58
CA GLN A 155 32.47 1.25 12.11
C GLN A 155 32.46 2.73 11.74
N VAL A 156 31.80 3.04 10.63
CA VAL A 156 31.66 4.41 10.13
C VAL A 156 30.19 4.73 9.97
N THR A 157 29.82 5.96 10.31
CA THR A 157 28.50 6.51 10.02
C THR A 157 28.62 7.36 8.77
N VAL A 158 27.92 6.96 7.71
CA VAL A 158 27.89 7.66 6.42
C VAL A 158 26.46 8.07 6.12
N GLU A 159 26.33 9.24 5.50
CA GLU A 159 25.05 9.69 4.98
C GLU A 159 24.83 9.09 3.59
N VAL A 160 23.76 8.30 3.46
CA VAL A 160 23.35 7.71 2.18
C VAL A 160 21.88 8.04 1.98
N ASN A 161 21.57 8.71 0.87
CA ASN A 161 20.21 9.16 0.54
C ASN A 161 19.57 10.03 1.65
N GLY A 162 20.35 10.90 2.30
CA GLY A 162 19.87 11.81 3.35
C GLY A 162 19.63 11.17 4.71
N VAL A 163 20.01 9.89 4.89
CA VAL A 163 19.89 9.17 6.16
C VAL A 163 21.28 8.71 6.60
N GLN A 164 21.62 8.96 7.86
CA GLN A 164 22.85 8.45 8.47
C GLN A 164 22.69 6.97 8.82
N ARG A 165 23.60 6.13 8.28
CA ARG A 165 23.66 4.70 8.59
C ARG A 165 25.08 4.31 8.99
N THR A 166 25.17 3.35 9.91
CA THR A 166 26.45 2.80 10.37
C THR A 166 26.78 1.53 9.61
N TYR A 167 27.97 1.47 9.04
CA TYR A 167 28.48 0.30 8.33
C TYR A 167 29.83 -0.14 8.92
N ASN A 168 30.14 -1.43 8.79
CA ASN A 168 31.48 -1.93 9.05
C ASN A 168 32.43 -1.39 8.00
N ALA A 169 33.61 -0.92 8.42
CA ALA A 169 34.58 -0.33 7.52
C ALA A 169 36.02 -0.73 7.82
N LYS A 170 36.83 -0.71 6.77
CA LYS A 170 38.27 -0.96 6.81
C LYS A 170 39.03 0.15 6.09
N SER A 171 40.21 0.48 6.60
CA SER A 171 41.10 1.50 6.04
C SER A 171 41.69 1.04 4.70
N HIS A 172 41.71 1.91 3.69
CA HIS A 172 42.30 1.64 2.38
C HIS A 172 43.83 1.48 2.46
N ASP A 173 44.50 2.38 3.19
CA ASP A 173 45.96 2.44 3.27
C ASP A 173 46.51 1.67 4.50
N ASP A 174 45.66 0.86 5.12
CA ASP A 174 45.91 0.19 6.40
C ASP A 174 46.31 1.16 7.53
N ALA A 175 45.99 2.45 7.40
CA ALA A 175 46.24 3.47 8.41
C ALA A 175 45.18 3.42 9.52
N GLU A 176 45.61 3.66 10.76
CA GLU A 176 44.72 3.81 11.91
C GLU A 176 43.88 5.09 11.79
N ILE A 177 42.56 4.95 11.98
CA ILE A 177 41.59 6.07 11.92
C ILE A 177 40.87 6.13 13.26
N ASP A 178 41.00 7.26 13.97
CA ASP A 178 40.40 7.43 15.30
C ASP A 178 38.91 7.73 15.22
N THR A 179 38.19 7.49 16.32
CA THR A 179 36.77 7.84 16.42
C THR A 179 36.56 9.34 16.23
N GLY A 180 35.57 9.71 15.42
CA GLY A 180 35.24 11.10 15.08
C GLY A 180 35.99 11.66 13.87
N ASP A 181 36.95 10.92 13.29
CA ASP A 181 37.62 11.35 12.07
C ASP A 181 36.68 11.32 10.87
N PHE A 182 36.81 12.34 10.00
CA PHE A 182 36.11 12.41 8.72
C PHE A 182 36.68 11.42 7.72
N ILE A 183 35.79 10.68 7.06
CA ILE A 183 36.16 9.64 6.09
C ILE A 183 35.40 9.83 4.77
N GLU A 184 35.99 9.27 3.71
CA GLU A 184 35.39 9.14 2.39
C GLU A 184 35.39 7.66 1.99
N VAL A 185 34.24 7.15 1.54
CA VAL A 185 34.09 5.76 1.08
C VAL A 185 34.63 5.64 -0.33
N VAL A 186 35.67 4.83 -0.51
CA VAL A 186 36.34 4.62 -1.82
C VAL A 186 35.93 3.32 -2.49
N GLY A 187 35.31 2.40 -1.76
CA GLY A 187 34.85 1.13 -2.31
C GLY A 187 34.20 0.24 -1.26
N MET A 188 33.99 -1.02 -1.63
CA MET A 188 33.35 -2.02 -0.77
C MET A 188 33.94 -3.41 -1.04
N MET A 189 34.02 -4.23 0.01
CA MET A 189 34.37 -5.65 -0.04
C MET A 189 33.26 -6.46 0.65
N GLY A 190 32.32 -6.98 -0.14
CA GLY A 190 31.10 -7.61 0.39
C GLY A 190 30.25 -6.59 1.16
N ASN A 191 30.04 -6.84 2.46
CA ASN A 191 29.30 -5.95 3.36
C ASN A 191 30.19 -4.98 4.16
N ILE A 192 31.48 -4.87 3.84
CA ILE A 192 32.45 -3.99 4.52
C ILE A 192 32.84 -2.85 3.59
N LEU A 193 32.70 -1.60 4.04
CA LEU A 193 33.13 -0.42 3.29
C LEU A 193 34.65 -0.23 3.38
N VAL A 194 35.27 0.15 2.27
CA VAL A 194 36.66 0.57 2.24
C VAL A 194 36.67 2.09 2.28
N VAL A 195 37.33 2.66 3.29
CA VAL A 195 37.32 4.10 3.55
C VAL A 195 38.75 4.64 3.64
N LYS A 196 38.93 5.90 3.26
CA LYS A 196 40.15 6.68 3.50
C LYS A 196 39.81 7.90 4.35
N ARG A 197 40.80 8.44 5.04
CA ARG A 197 40.65 9.72 5.74
C ARG A 197 40.44 10.83 4.71
N ALA A 198 39.41 11.66 4.90
CA ALA A 198 39.08 12.78 4.01
C ALA A 198 39.99 14.00 4.26
#